data_AF-A0A939AZB9-F1
#
_entry.id   AF-A0A939AZB9-F1
#
_cell.length_a   1.000
_cell.length_b   1.000
_cell.length_c   1.000
_cell.angle_alpha   90.00
_cell.angle_beta   90.00
_cell.angle_gamma   90.00
#
_symmetry.space_group_name_H-M   'P 1'
#
loop_
_entity.id
_entity.type
_entity.pdbx_description
1 polymer ?
#
loop_
_entity_poly.entity_id
_entity_poly.type
_entity_poly.pdbx_seq_one_letter_code
_entity_poly.pdbx_strand_id
1 'polypeptide(L)'
;MGSAATDPCVHCGFCLPTCASYRVIGSEMDSPRGRIHALKAIEAGEQQLDAVTASHFDSCLGCFACVTACPSGVRYDALLEATRPKLNAPELRNPAQRAFRRLLFALLPYPQRLRTALAPLRGYAG
;
A
#
# COMPACT_ATOMS: atom_id res chain seq x y z
N MET A 1 -15.63 10.53 7.27
CA MET A 1 -14.81 10.75 6.07
C MET A 1 -13.59 11.57 6.48
N GLY A 2 -12.41 10.95 6.60
CA GLY A 2 -11.17 11.66 6.93
C GLY A 2 -10.41 11.98 5.65
N SER A 3 -10.28 13.26 5.31
CA SER A 3 -9.35 13.74 4.28
C SER A 3 -7.98 13.96 4.90
N ALA A 4 -6.91 13.79 4.11
CA ALA A 4 -5.55 13.99 4.60
C ALA A 4 -5.28 15.47 4.96
N ALA A 5 -5.94 16.41 4.29
CA ALA A 5 -5.84 17.85 4.54
C ALA A 5 -6.25 18.24 5.96
N THR A 6 -7.24 17.55 6.55
CA THR A 6 -7.71 17.83 7.91
C THR A 6 -7.08 16.92 8.97
N ASP A 7 -6.06 16.15 8.61
CA ASP A 7 -5.42 15.20 9.53
C ASP A 7 -4.57 15.93 10.61
N PRO A 8 -4.72 15.57 11.91
CA PRO A 8 -4.04 16.23 13.03
C PRO A 8 -2.54 15.93 13.15
N CYS A 9 -1.91 15.28 12.17
CA CYS A 9 -0.47 15.03 12.17
C CYS A 9 0.33 16.33 12.24
N VAL A 10 1.11 16.48 13.32
CA VAL A 10 2.08 17.57 13.56
C VAL A 10 3.52 17.20 13.17
N HIS A 11 3.70 16.13 12.38
CA HIS A 11 4.99 15.67 11.88
C HIS A 11 6.03 15.26 12.96
N CYS A 12 5.59 14.91 14.19
CA CYS A 12 6.46 14.64 15.34
C CYS A 12 7.34 13.38 15.25
N GLY A 13 6.99 12.40 14.43
CA GLY A 13 7.83 11.21 14.18
C GLY A 13 7.62 10.02 15.13
N PHE A 14 6.71 10.09 16.11
CA PHE A 14 6.40 8.96 17.01
C PHE A 14 5.94 7.68 16.27
N CYS A 15 5.38 7.83 15.07
CA CYS A 15 4.98 6.70 14.24
C CYS A 15 6.15 5.98 13.54
N LEU A 16 7.35 6.56 13.50
CA LEU A 16 8.51 5.99 12.79
C LEU A 16 9.02 4.69 13.43
N PRO A 17 9.39 4.64 14.73
CA PRO A 17 9.97 3.42 15.33
C PRO A 17 8.97 2.27 15.46
N THR A 18 7.67 2.52 15.35
CA THR A 18 6.64 1.46 15.36
C THR A 18 6.32 0.93 13.96
N CYS A 19 6.62 1.70 12.90
CA CYS A 19 6.28 1.30 11.54
C CYS A 19 7.27 0.26 11.00
N ALA A 20 6.78 -0.95 10.72
CA ALA A 20 7.59 -2.04 10.18
C ALA A 20 8.23 -1.70 8.82
N SER A 21 7.49 -1.07 7.90
CA SER A 21 8.03 -0.71 6.58
C SER A 21 9.15 0.31 6.68
N TYR A 22 8.98 1.35 7.51
CA TYR A 22 10.05 2.32 7.76
C TYR A 22 11.29 1.68 8.36
N ARG A 23 11.12 0.80 9.35
CA ARG A 23 12.26 0.14 10.02
C ARG A 23 13.08 -0.75 9.10
N VAL A 24 12.44 -1.38 8.11
CA VAL A 24 13.12 -2.27 7.17
C VAL A 24 13.71 -1.49 5.98
N ILE A 25 12.95 -0.54 5.44
CA ILE A 25 13.33 0.19 4.21
C ILE A 25 14.25 1.38 4.53
N GLY A 26 14.10 2.01 5.70
CA GLY A 26 14.87 3.18 6.13
C GLY A 26 14.44 4.51 5.47
N SER A 27 13.53 4.46 4.49
CA SER A 27 12.99 5.62 3.80
C SER A 27 11.79 6.19 4.54
N GLU A 28 11.82 7.50 4.85
CA GLU A 28 10.70 8.16 5.51
C GLU A 28 9.41 8.16 4.66
N MET A 29 9.53 8.14 3.33
CA MET A 29 8.38 8.03 2.43
C MET A 29 7.61 6.73 2.64
N ASP A 30 8.27 5.68 3.16
CA ASP A 30 7.68 4.39 3.51
C ASP A 30 7.17 4.33 4.97
N SER A 31 7.11 5.47 5.65
CA SER A 31 6.53 5.62 6.97
C SER A 31 5.08 6.14 6.91
N PRO A 32 4.28 6.02 8.00
CA PRO A 32 2.94 6.58 8.05
C PRO A 32 2.98 8.11 7.91
N ARG A 33 3.97 8.77 8.53
CA ARG A 33 4.17 10.22 8.45
C ARG A 33 4.46 10.68 7.04
N GLY A 34 5.44 10.06 6.36
CA GLY A 34 5.79 10.39 4.99
C GLY A 34 4.61 10.18 4.03
N ARG A 35 3.84 9.09 4.21
CA ARG A 35 2.62 8.84 3.44
C ARG A 35 1.54 9.89 3.68
N ILE A 36 1.29 10.30 4.93
CA ILE A 36 0.35 11.39 5.22
C ILE A 36 0.80 12.69 4.54
N HIS A 37 2.10 13.00 4.58
CA HIS A 37 2.65 14.17 3.90
C HIS A 37 2.43 14.11 2.38
N ALA A 38 2.67 12.95 1.76
CA ALA A 38 2.39 12.73 0.33
C ALA A 38 0.90 12.92 0.02
N LEU A 39 -0.01 12.42 0.87
CA LEU A 39 -1.45 12.64 0.67
C LEU A 39 -1.84 14.11 0.79
N LYS A 40 -1.26 14.85 1.73
CA LYS A 40 -1.50 16.30 1.87
C LYS A 40 -1.03 17.05 0.62
N ALA A 41 0.15 16.74 0.09
CA ALA A 41 0.66 17.34 -1.14
C ALA A 41 -0.21 17.00 -2.37
N ILE A 42 -0.71 15.76 -2.45
CA ILE A 42 -1.63 15.36 -3.53
C ILE A 42 -2.97 16.10 -3.44
N GLU A 43 -3.55 16.21 -2.24
CA GLU A 43 -4.80 16.94 -2.04
C GLU A 43 -4.65 18.45 -2.28
N ALA A 44 -3.47 19.01 -2.00
CA ALA A 44 -3.14 20.40 -2.30
C ALA A 44 -2.86 20.66 -3.80
N GLY A 45 -2.72 19.61 -4.62
CA GLY A 45 -2.35 19.70 -6.03
C GLY A 45 -0.87 19.99 -6.29
N GLU A 46 -0.03 19.89 -5.25
CA GLU A 46 1.43 20.10 -5.34
C GLU A 46 2.16 18.88 -5.87
N GLN A 47 1.57 17.69 -5.71
CA GLN A 47 2.11 16.42 -6.18
C GLN A 47 1.04 15.61 -6.92
N GLN A 48 1.42 14.95 -8.01
CA GLN A 48 0.53 14.02 -8.70
C GLN A 48 0.60 12.63 -8.08
N LEU A 49 -0.53 11.92 -8.07
CA LEU A 49 -0.54 10.51 -7.71
C LEU A 49 0.03 9.69 -8.87
N ASP A 50 1.25 9.20 -8.70
CA ASP A 50 1.98 8.41 -9.70
C ASP A 50 2.41 7.03 -9.18
N ALA A 51 3.05 6.23 -10.03
CA ALA A 51 3.47 4.87 -9.69
C ALA A 51 4.52 4.84 -8.56
N VAL A 52 5.40 5.85 -8.49
CA VAL A 52 6.42 5.95 -7.44
C VAL A 52 5.76 6.21 -6.10
N THR A 53 4.87 7.21 -6.05
CA THR A 53 4.09 7.52 -4.86
C THR A 53 3.29 6.29 -4.42
N ALA A 54 2.63 5.60 -5.36
CA ALA A 54 1.88 4.38 -5.07
C ALA A 54 2.73 3.28 -4.43
N SER A 55 3.99 3.11 -4.89
CA SER A 55 4.90 2.09 -4.37
C SER A 55 5.21 2.27 -2.88
N HIS A 56 5.28 3.51 -2.39
CA HIS A 56 5.47 3.78 -0.97
C HIS A 56 4.28 3.35 -0.12
N PHE A 57 3.06 3.37 -0.66
CA PHE A 57 1.88 2.85 0.04
C PHE A 57 1.77 1.33 -0.07
N ASP A 58 2.27 0.72 -1.15
CA ASP A 58 2.28 -0.74 -1.32
C ASP A 58 3.15 -1.43 -0.25
N SER A 59 4.21 -0.77 0.24
CA SER A 59 5.02 -1.27 1.35
C SER A 59 4.28 -1.25 2.70
N CYS A 60 3.10 -0.62 2.80
CA CYS A 60 2.32 -0.56 4.02
C CYS A 60 1.57 -1.89 4.29
N LEU A 61 1.94 -2.60 5.36
CA LEU A 61 1.25 -3.84 5.74
C LEU A 61 -0.18 -3.64 6.28
N GLY A 62 -0.53 -2.42 6.68
CA GLY A 62 -1.82 -2.15 7.33
C GLY A 62 -1.92 -2.73 8.76
N CYS A 63 -0.81 -2.83 9.48
CA CYS A 63 -0.80 -3.32 10.87
C CYS A 63 -1.29 -2.30 11.90
N PHE A 64 -1.41 -1.02 11.51
CA PHE A 64 -1.92 0.10 12.31
C PHE A 64 -1.25 0.37 13.67
N ALA A 65 -0.06 -0.20 13.92
CA ALA A 65 0.74 0.11 15.11
C ALA A 65 1.12 1.60 15.23
N CYS A 66 1.03 2.36 14.13
CA CYS A 66 1.20 3.80 14.10
C CYS A 66 0.04 4.60 14.68
N VAL A 67 -1.19 4.05 14.64
CA VAL A 67 -2.39 4.71 15.17
C VAL A 67 -2.31 4.76 16.69
N THR A 68 -1.99 3.62 17.32
CA THR A 68 -1.84 3.52 18.78
C THR A 68 -0.65 4.32 19.31
N ALA A 69 0.43 4.45 18.53
CA ALA A 69 1.60 5.23 18.92
C ALA A 69 1.43 6.74 18.74
N CYS A 70 0.41 7.21 18.03
CA CYS A 70 0.28 8.63 17.70
C CYS A 70 -0.32 9.43 18.87
N PRO A 71 0.43 10.39 19.46
CA PRO A 71 -0.11 11.23 20.53
C PRO A 71 -1.14 12.25 20.02
N SER A 72 -1.11 12.58 18.73
CA SER A 72 -2.04 13.53 18.09
C SER A 72 -3.36 12.90 17.65
N GLY A 73 -3.55 11.59 17.84
CA GLY A 73 -4.80 10.92 17.50
C GLY A 73 -5.06 10.75 15.99
N VAL A 74 -4.00 10.69 15.17
CA VAL A 74 -4.09 10.48 13.73
C VAL A 74 -4.78 9.15 13.40
N ARG A 75 -5.86 9.22 12.61
CA ARG A 75 -6.63 8.06 12.14
C ARG A 75 -6.07 7.52 10.82
N TYR A 76 -4.84 7.03 10.88
CA TYR A 76 -4.14 6.50 9.71
C TYR A 76 -4.85 5.29 9.08
N ASP A 77 -5.59 4.53 9.88
CA ASP A 77 -6.48 3.46 9.43
C ASP A 77 -7.51 3.96 8.41
N ALA A 78 -8.24 5.03 8.75
CA ALA A 78 -9.24 5.62 7.88
C ALA A 78 -8.62 6.26 6.62
N LEU A 79 -7.46 6.91 6.77
CA LEU A 79 -6.72 7.47 5.63
C LEU A 79 -6.28 6.38 4.66
N LEU A 80 -5.71 5.27 5.17
CA LEU A 80 -5.26 4.18 4.34
C LEU A 80 -6.44 3.51 3.62
N GLU A 81 -7.56 3.29 4.31
CA GLU A 81 -8.78 2.72 3.73
C GLU A 81 -9.32 3.59 2.57
N ALA A 82 -9.37 4.90 2.75
CA ALA A 82 -9.83 5.83 1.70
C ALA A 82 -8.86 5.93 0.50
N THR A 83 -7.57 5.70 0.75
CA THR A 83 -6.51 5.89 -0.26
C THR A 83 -6.24 4.63 -1.08
N ARG A 84 -6.24 3.45 -0.45
CA ARG A 84 -5.82 2.18 -1.07
C ARG A 84 -6.58 1.80 -2.35
N PRO A 85 -7.90 2.05 -2.47
CA PRO A 85 -8.62 1.83 -3.72
C PRO A 85 -8.07 2.67 -4.88
N LYS A 86 -7.71 3.93 -4.63
CA LYS A 86 -7.15 4.85 -5.63
C LYS A 86 -5.75 4.41 -6.09
N LEU A 87 -4.94 3.90 -5.16
CA LEU A 87 -3.59 3.39 -5.44
C LEU A 87 -3.59 2.12 -6.31
N ASN A 88 -4.71 1.39 -6.32
CA ASN A 88 -4.85 0.16 -7.10
C ASN A 88 -5.31 0.37 -8.55
N ALA A 89 -5.40 1.63 -8.98
CA ALA A 89 -5.83 1.98 -10.32
C ALA A 89 -4.86 1.44 -11.40
N PRO A 90 -5.35 0.90 -12.53
CA PRO A 90 -4.52 0.24 -13.54
C PRO A 90 -3.42 1.11 -14.17
N GLU A 91 -3.59 2.43 -14.17
CA GLU A 91 -2.64 3.43 -14.68
C GLU A 91 -1.40 3.55 -13.81
N LEU A 92 -1.50 3.19 -12.52
CA LEU A 92 -0.37 3.20 -11.57
C LEU A 92 0.43 1.90 -11.58
N ARG A 93 0.08 0.93 -12.45
CA ARG A 93 0.63 -0.43 -12.45
C ARG A 93 1.33 -0.76 -13.77
N ASN A 94 2.45 -1.46 -13.68
CA ASN A 94 3.18 -1.93 -14.86
C ASN A 94 2.30 -2.96 -15.63
N PRO A 95 2.28 -2.96 -16.98
CA PRO A 95 1.60 -3.99 -17.79
C PRO A 95 1.87 -5.43 -17.36
N ALA A 96 3.10 -5.76 -16.93
CA ALA A 96 3.43 -7.09 -16.41
C ALA A 96 2.65 -7.43 -15.14
N GLN A 97 2.55 -6.48 -14.20
CA GLN A 97 1.76 -6.65 -12.97
C GLN A 97 0.27 -6.81 -13.28
N ARG A 98 -0.25 -6.07 -14.27
CA ARG A 98 -1.64 -6.18 -14.72
C ARG A 98 -1.93 -7.55 -15.33
N ALA A 99 -1.04 -8.04 -16.20
CA ALA A 99 -1.14 -9.37 -16.80
C ALA A 99 -1.07 -10.47 -15.73
N PHE A 100 -0.12 -10.36 -14.81
CA PHE A 100 0.03 -11.31 -13.70
C PHE A 100 -1.21 -11.33 -12.79
N ARG A 101 -1.75 -10.17 -12.40
CA ARG A 101 -2.97 -10.08 -11.60
C ARG A 101 -4.19 -10.69 -12.32
N ARG A 102 -4.32 -10.47 -13.63
CA ARG A 102 -5.36 -11.14 -14.45
C ARG A 102 -5.19 -12.66 -14.46
N LEU A 103 -3.95 -13.15 -14.61
CA LEU A 103 -3.64 -14.57 -14.54
C LEU A 103 -4.01 -15.17 -13.18
N LEU A 104 -3.63 -14.51 -12.09
CA LEU A 104 -3.97 -14.95 -10.73
C LEU A 104 -5.48 -15.07 -10.53
N PHE A 105 -6.27 -14.07 -10.94
CA PHE A 105 -7.73 -14.14 -10.83
C PHE A 105 -8.37 -15.15 -11.79
N ALA A 106 -7.72 -15.46 -12.92
CA ALA A 106 -8.20 -16.49 -13.84
C ALA A 106 -7.94 -17.92 -13.34
N LEU A 107 -6.93 -18.11 -12.48
CA LEU A 107 -6.48 -19.42 -11.99
C LEU A 107 -6.83 -19.70 -10.53
N LEU A 108 -6.45 -18.83 -9.58
CA LEU A 108 -6.55 -19.10 -8.13
C LEU A 108 -7.97 -19.44 -7.64
N PRO A 109 -9.04 -18.77 -8.08
CA PRO A 109 -10.41 -19.11 -7.66
C PRO A 109 -10.95 -20.40 -8.27
N TYR A 110 -10.27 -20.97 -9.29
CA TYR A 110 -10.76 -22.09 -10.10
C TYR A 110 -9.83 -23.30 -9.95
N PRO A 111 -10.06 -24.19 -8.97
CA PRO A 111 -9.10 -25.24 -8.61
C PRO A 111 -8.79 -26.21 -9.75
N GLN A 112 -9.74 -26.47 -10.66
CA GLN A 112 -9.48 -27.31 -11.84
C GLN A 112 -8.50 -26.63 -12.81
N ARG A 113 -8.67 -25.34 -13.11
CA ARG A 113 -7.76 -24.57 -13.99
C ARG A 113 -6.36 -24.46 -13.41
N LEU A 114 -6.27 -24.25 -12.09
CA LEU A 114 -5.00 -24.22 -11.39
C LEU A 114 -4.29 -25.59 -11.45
N ARG A 115 -5.03 -26.68 -11.21
CA ARG A 115 -4.48 -28.05 -11.29
C ARG A 115 -3.95 -28.39 -12.68
N THR A 116 -4.66 -28.03 -13.73
CA THR A 116 -4.20 -28.25 -15.12
C THR A 116 -2.97 -27.40 -15.43
N ALA A 117 -2.94 -26.14 -14.98
CA ALA A 117 -1.79 -25.25 -15.17
C ALA A 117 -0.53 -25.74 -14.44
N LEU A 118 -0.68 -26.39 -13.28
CA LEU A 118 0.41 -26.95 -12.48
C LEU A 118 0.76 -28.41 -12.82
N ALA A 119 0.02 -29.07 -13.71
CA ALA A 119 0.27 -30.46 -14.11
C ALA A 119 1.72 -30.76 -14.54
N PRO A 120 2.41 -29.93 -15.36
CA PRO A 120 3.80 -30.20 -15.73
C PRO A 120 4.78 -30.10 -14.54
N LEU A 121 4.50 -29.24 -13.55
CA LEU A 121 5.34 -29.09 -12.35
C LEU A 121 5.24 -30.31 -11.42
N ARG A 122 4.13 -31.05 -11.47
CA ARG A 122 3.98 -32.30 -10.69
C ARG A 122 4.91 -33.40 -11.19
N GLY A 123 5.26 -33.41 -12.48
CA GLY A 123 6.23 -34.35 -13.05
C GLY A 123 7.68 -34.04 -12.69
N TYR A 124 7.97 -32.83 -12.20
CA TYR A 124 9.30 -32.43 -11.71
C TYR A 124 9.52 -32.74 -10.21
N ALA A 125 8.43 -33.03 -9.49
CA ALA A 125 8.43 -33.27 -8.04
C ALA A 125 8.44 -34.77 -7.66
N GLY A 126 8.57 -35.67 -8.65
CA GLY A 126 8.74 -37.12 -8.47
C GLY A 126 10.00 -37.58 -9.16
#